data_AF-A0A2N6AGC6-F1
#
_entry.id   AF-A0A2N6AGC6-F1
#
_cell.length_a   1.000
_cell.length_b   1.000
_cell.length_c   1.000
_cell.angle_alpha   90.00
_cell.angle_beta   90.00
_cell.angle_gamma   90.00
#
_symmetry.space_group_name_H-M   'P 1'
#
loop_
_entity.id
_entity.type
_entity.pdbx_description
1 polymer ?
#
loop_
_entity_poly.entity_id
_entity_poly.type
_entity_poly.pdbx_seq_one_letter_code
_entity_poly.pdbx_strand_id
1 'polypeptide(L)'
;MKNSIRIASGQGFWGDLIDAHYHQVTRGPIDYLMMDFLAEVTMSIMQKQKLRNPELGYARDLPGQIGRMLPHIKEKNIKVITNGGGVNPIACKDAIFREAEKAGIKGIKVGVVIGDNILHDIDRLNAAGIPLSNMETGESIDGIRDRIVSANVYLGAYPIVEALEKGADIVITGRTTDTGLTLAPMIHEFGWAADDWDKLSAGTVAGHILECGGQSSGGNFLGDWRSVPDLAHIGFPIAEAQQDGTVVITKHENTGGLVSVPTIKEQLL
;
A
#
# COMPACT_ATOMS: atom_id res chain seq x y z
N MET A 1 3.76 23.84 5.12
CA MET A 1 2.76 22.77 5.09
C MET A 1 1.91 22.97 3.85
N LYS A 2 1.63 21.90 3.10
CA LYS A 2 0.69 21.97 1.97
C LYS A 2 -0.73 22.08 2.52
N ASN A 3 -1.60 22.83 1.84
CA ASN A 3 -3.02 22.91 2.23
C ASN A 3 -3.83 21.70 1.72
N SER A 4 -3.35 21.05 0.66
CA SER A 4 -3.96 19.87 0.06
C SER A 4 -2.92 18.98 -0.59
N ILE A 5 -3.18 17.68 -0.64
CA ILE A 5 -2.38 16.68 -1.37
C ILE A 5 -3.27 15.73 -2.16
N ARG A 6 -2.73 15.18 -3.25
CA ARG A 6 -3.38 14.15 -4.07
C ARG A 6 -2.70 12.81 -3.87
N ILE A 7 -3.44 11.85 -3.33
CA ILE A 7 -2.98 10.48 -3.10
C ILE A 7 -3.74 9.59 -4.08
N ALA A 8 -3.01 8.83 -4.89
CA ALA A 8 -3.59 8.00 -5.94
C ALA A 8 -3.44 6.52 -5.63
N SER A 9 -4.50 5.76 -5.84
CA SER A 9 -4.44 4.30 -5.83
C SER A 9 -3.75 3.80 -7.09
N GLY A 10 -2.60 3.14 -6.93
CA GLY A 10 -1.83 2.55 -8.02
C GLY A 10 -2.02 1.04 -8.16
N GLN A 11 -2.48 0.38 -7.09
CA GLN A 11 -2.66 -1.06 -7.03
C GLN A 11 -3.47 -1.47 -5.79
N GLY A 12 -4.36 -2.45 -5.94
CA GLY A 12 -5.16 -3.00 -4.83
C GLY A 12 -4.78 -4.41 -4.37
N PHE A 13 -4.07 -5.19 -5.19
CA PHE A 13 -3.58 -6.52 -4.83
C PHE A 13 -2.48 -6.97 -5.78
N TRP A 14 -1.74 -8.04 -5.43
CA TRP A 14 -0.77 -8.62 -6.35
C TRP A 14 -1.44 -9.32 -7.53
N GLY A 15 -1.23 -8.80 -8.74
CA GLY A 15 -1.88 -9.29 -9.96
C GLY A 15 -3.06 -8.43 -10.44
N ASP A 16 -3.25 -7.25 -9.86
CA ASP A 16 -4.19 -6.22 -10.33
C ASP A 16 -3.78 -5.64 -11.71
N LEU A 17 -4.51 -4.63 -12.19
CA LEU A 17 -4.30 -3.98 -13.48
C LEU A 17 -2.87 -3.43 -13.63
N ILE A 18 -2.08 -4.10 -14.47
CA ILE A 18 -0.63 -3.88 -14.65
C ILE A 18 -0.27 -2.44 -15.05
N ASP A 19 -1.15 -1.69 -15.69
CA ASP A 19 -0.87 -0.32 -16.13
C ASP A 19 -1.47 0.77 -15.21
N ALA A 20 -2.20 0.40 -14.16
CA ALA A 20 -2.91 1.37 -13.31
C ALA A 20 -1.96 2.40 -12.67
N HIS A 21 -0.92 1.94 -11.99
CA HIS A 21 0.11 2.79 -11.40
C HIS A 21 0.82 3.70 -12.44
N TYR A 22 1.10 3.15 -13.64
CA TYR A 22 1.73 3.93 -14.70
C TYR A 22 0.80 5.03 -15.22
N HIS A 23 -0.49 4.73 -15.37
CA HIS A 23 -1.50 5.73 -15.71
C HIS A 23 -1.62 6.81 -14.64
N GLN A 24 -1.54 6.46 -13.36
CA GLN A 24 -1.62 7.43 -12.26
C GLN A 24 -0.50 8.46 -12.32
N VAL A 25 0.74 8.04 -12.59
CA VAL A 25 1.89 8.96 -12.67
C VAL A 25 1.97 9.73 -13.99
N THR A 26 1.27 9.29 -15.05
CA THR A 26 1.36 9.91 -16.39
C THR A 26 0.19 10.81 -16.76
N ARG A 27 -1.05 10.46 -16.40
CA ARG A 27 -2.27 11.10 -16.94
C ARG A 27 -2.69 12.38 -16.25
N GLY A 28 -2.20 12.66 -15.06
CA GLY A 28 -2.53 13.89 -14.34
C GLY A 28 -1.65 14.12 -13.11
N PRO A 29 -1.93 15.19 -12.35
CA PRO A 29 -1.16 15.53 -11.17
C PRO A 29 -1.53 14.62 -9.98
N ILE A 30 -0.52 14.04 -9.35
CA ILE A 30 -0.62 13.35 -8.06
C ILE A 30 0.61 13.75 -7.22
N ASP A 31 0.50 13.74 -5.90
CA ASP A 31 1.62 13.95 -5.00
C ASP A 31 2.17 12.61 -4.48
N TYR A 32 1.27 11.65 -4.24
CA TYR A 32 1.57 10.34 -3.68
C TYR A 32 0.92 9.24 -4.52
N LEU A 33 1.64 8.14 -4.70
CA LEU A 33 1.13 6.90 -5.26
C LEU A 33 1.20 5.83 -4.18
N MET A 34 0.05 5.31 -3.76
CA MET A 34 -0.02 4.14 -2.90
C MET A 34 -0.18 2.88 -3.76
N MET A 35 0.52 1.81 -3.42
CA MET A 35 0.43 0.53 -4.14
C MET A 35 0.34 -0.61 -3.13
N ASP A 36 -0.85 -1.20 -3.03
CA ASP A 36 -1.12 -2.35 -2.18
C ASP A 36 -1.00 -3.67 -2.96
N PHE A 37 -0.26 -4.62 -2.40
CA PHE A 37 0.00 -5.94 -2.95
C PHE A 37 -0.42 -7.08 -2.02
N LEU A 38 -0.60 -6.82 -0.72
CA LEU A 38 -0.53 -7.87 0.27
C LEU A 38 -1.91 -8.30 0.74
N ALA A 39 -2.18 -9.59 0.56
CA ALA A 39 -3.21 -10.33 1.28
C ALA A 39 -2.54 -11.45 2.11
N GLU A 40 -3.29 -12.07 3.03
CA GLU A 40 -2.83 -13.18 3.87
C GLU A 40 -2.26 -14.32 3.02
N VAL A 41 -2.97 -14.68 1.94
CA VAL A 41 -2.52 -15.72 1.01
C VAL A 41 -1.21 -15.32 0.31
N THR A 42 -1.08 -14.05 -0.07
CA THR A 42 0.12 -13.52 -0.75
C THR A 42 1.36 -13.63 0.12
N MET A 43 1.24 -13.33 1.42
CA MET A 43 2.36 -13.46 2.38
C MET A 43 2.89 -14.90 2.42
N SER A 44 2.01 -15.91 2.44
CA SER A 44 2.42 -17.31 2.43
C SER A 44 3.16 -17.71 1.15
N ILE A 45 2.73 -17.19 -0.01
CA ILE A 45 3.37 -17.42 -1.30
C ILE A 45 4.77 -16.80 -1.30
N MET A 46 4.90 -15.56 -0.86
CA MET A 46 6.18 -14.85 -0.80
C MET A 46 7.15 -15.51 0.20
N GLN A 47 6.66 -16.00 1.34
CA GLN A 47 7.47 -16.78 2.28
C GLN A 47 8.01 -18.05 1.64
N LYS A 48 7.18 -18.79 0.90
CA LYS A 48 7.62 -19.97 0.15
C LYS A 48 8.66 -19.62 -0.93
N GLN A 49 8.54 -18.47 -1.58
CA GLN A 49 9.54 -17.98 -2.53
C GLN A 49 10.87 -17.68 -1.83
N LYS A 50 10.84 -16.96 -0.69
CA LYS A 50 12.04 -16.63 0.11
C LYS A 50 12.76 -17.87 0.62
N LEU A 51 12.02 -18.90 1.06
CA LEU A 51 12.59 -20.17 1.51
C LEU A 51 13.34 -20.91 0.38
N ARG A 52 12.91 -20.75 -0.87
CA ARG A 52 13.57 -21.34 -2.04
C ARG A 52 14.74 -20.49 -2.54
N ASN A 53 14.63 -19.18 -2.43
CA ASN A 53 15.66 -18.22 -2.82
C ASN A 53 15.64 -17.04 -1.85
N PRO A 54 16.69 -16.86 -1.02
CA PRO A 54 16.78 -15.75 -0.06
C PRO A 54 16.68 -14.35 -0.67
N GLU A 55 16.93 -14.19 -1.97
CA GLU A 55 16.80 -12.93 -2.71
C GLU A 55 15.35 -12.61 -3.12
N LEU A 56 14.38 -13.49 -2.83
CA LEU A 56 12.96 -13.30 -3.12
C LEU A 56 12.14 -13.07 -1.84
N GLY A 57 10.81 -12.98 -1.98
CA GLY A 57 9.88 -12.72 -0.87
C GLY A 57 9.17 -11.37 -0.95
N TYR A 58 9.14 -10.76 -2.14
CA TYR A 58 8.46 -9.52 -2.46
C TYR A 58 7.70 -9.69 -3.78
N ALA A 59 6.84 -8.72 -4.15
CA ALA A 59 6.11 -8.74 -5.42
C ALA A 59 7.09 -8.62 -6.60
N ARG A 60 7.29 -9.70 -7.36
CA ARG A 60 8.40 -9.81 -8.32
C ARG A 60 8.34 -8.81 -9.48
N ASP A 61 7.14 -8.33 -9.79
CA ASP A 61 6.83 -7.32 -10.79
C ASP A 61 7.05 -5.89 -10.29
N LEU A 62 6.96 -5.64 -8.97
CA LEU A 62 7.11 -4.31 -8.38
C LEU A 62 8.39 -3.59 -8.80
N PRO A 63 9.60 -4.19 -8.78
CA PRO A 63 10.81 -3.48 -9.21
C PRO A 63 10.72 -2.97 -10.66
N GLY A 64 10.22 -3.79 -11.58
CA GLY A 64 10.06 -3.41 -12.98
C GLY A 64 9.01 -2.31 -13.17
N GLN A 65 7.92 -2.38 -12.42
CA GLN A 65 6.88 -1.34 -12.40
C GLN A 65 7.43 0.00 -11.88
N ILE A 66 8.15 -0.01 -10.76
CA ILE A 66 8.86 1.17 -10.24
C ILE A 66 9.84 1.69 -11.28
N GLY A 67 10.68 0.82 -11.85
CA GLY A 67 11.66 1.17 -12.89
C GLY A 67 11.05 1.94 -14.06
N ARG A 68 9.89 1.49 -14.55
CA ARG A 68 9.13 2.16 -15.61
C ARG A 68 8.60 3.54 -15.17
N MET A 69 8.25 3.72 -13.90
CA MET A 69 7.72 4.98 -13.36
C MET A 69 8.81 5.96 -12.91
N LEU A 70 10.05 5.52 -12.69
CA LEU A 70 11.14 6.35 -12.15
C LEU A 70 11.34 7.71 -12.83
N PRO A 71 11.27 7.83 -14.17
CA PRO A 71 11.37 9.14 -14.83
C PRO A 71 10.28 10.11 -14.36
N HIS A 72 9.03 9.65 -14.27
CA HIS A 72 7.90 10.47 -13.83
C HIS A 72 7.91 10.74 -12.34
N ILE A 73 8.29 9.75 -11.53
CA ILE A 73 8.50 9.91 -10.07
C ILE A 73 9.46 11.07 -9.81
N LYS A 74 10.59 11.09 -10.53
CA LYS A 74 11.62 12.12 -10.35
C LYS A 74 11.23 13.48 -10.95
N GLU A 75 10.71 13.49 -12.17
CA GLU A 75 10.31 14.72 -12.87
C GLU A 75 9.20 15.46 -12.11
N LYS A 76 8.20 14.73 -11.61
CA LYS A 76 7.01 15.29 -10.96
C LYS A 76 7.11 15.31 -9.43
N ASN A 77 8.23 14.84 -8.87
CA ASN A 77 8.44 14.71 -7.42
C ASN A 77 7.30 13.94 -6.73
N ILE A 78 6.88 12.82 -7.33
CA ILE A 78 5.85 11.93 -6.78
C ILE A 78 6.50 11.02 -5.75
N LYS A 79 5.87 10.85 -4.59
CA LYS A 79 6.31 9.85 -3.62
C LYS A 79 5.55 8.54 -3.79
N VAL A 80 6.24 7.41 -3.73
CA VAL A 80 5.61 6.08 -3.84
C VAL A 80 5.65 5.38 -2.50
N ILE A 81 4.53 4.78 -2.08
CA ILE A 81 4.41 4.04 -0.83
C ILE A 81 3.80 2.68 -1.13
N THR A 82 4.47 1.60 -0.75
CA THR A 82 4.03 0.25 -1.09
C THR A 82 4.38 -0.79 -0.04
N ASN A 83 3.44 -1.71 0.20
CA ASN A 83 3.67 -2.93 0.99
C ASN A 83 4.16 -4.11 0.14
N GLY A 84 4.41 -3.92 -1.16
CA GLY A 84 4.89 -4.97 -2.06
C GLY A 84 6.29 -5.50 -1.75
N GLY A 85 6.96 -4.97 -0.71
CA GLY A 85 8.16 -5.56 -0.13
C GLY A 85 7.92 -6.93 0.54
N GLY A 86 6.67 -7.22 0.92
CA GLY A 86 6.26 -8.52 1.43
C GLY A 86 7.08 -8.99 2.63
N VAL A 87 7.57 -10.23 2.58
CA VAL A 87 8.42 -10.81 3.64
C VAL A 87 9.92 -10.53 3.44
N ASN A 88 10.29 -9.78 2.39
CA ASN A 88 11.68 -9.40 2.12
C ASN A 88 11.81 -7.99 1.50
N PRO A 89 11.42 -6.95 2.25
CA PRO A 89 11.45 -5.58 1.75
C PRO A 89 12.87 -5.07 1.45
N ILE A 90 13.91 -5.67 2.08
CA ILE A 90 15.32 -5.35 1.81
C ILE A 90 15.73 -5.81 0.41
N ALA A 91 15.46 -7.07 0.06
CA ALA A 91 15.76 -7.57 -1.29
C ALA A 91 14.93 -6.84 -2.36
N CYS A 92 13.71 -6.41 -2.03
CA CYS A 92 12.88 -5.58 -2.90
C CYS A 92 13.56 -4.24 -3.22
N LYS A 93 14.06 -3.54 -2.18
CA LYS A 93 14.83 -2.30 -2.31
C LYS A 93 16.06 -2.49 -3.20
N ASP A 94 16.82 -3.57 -3.01
CA ASP A 94 17.99 -3.86 -3.86
C ASP A 94 17.60 -4.12 -5.32
N ALA A 95 16.46 -4.77 -5.55
CA ALA A 95 15.92 -4.97 -6.89
C ALA A 95 15.50 -3.65 -7.57
N ILE A 96 14.87 -2.73 -6.83
CA ILE A 96 14.51 -1.40 -7.32
C ILE A 96 15.76 -0.59 -7.68
N PHE A 97 16.83 -0.67 -6.88
CA PHE A 97 18.09 0.01 -7.23
C PHE A 97 18.72 -0.52 -8.51
N ARG A 98 18.62 -1.83 -8.79
CA ARG A 98 19.06 -2.39 -10.09
C ARG A 98 18.24 -1.84 -11.26
N GLU A 99 16.93 -1.66 -11.09
CA GLU A 99 16.09 -1.05 -12.13
C GLU A 99 16.39 0.45 -12.32
N ALA A 100 16.69 1.17 -11.24
CA ALA A 100 17.14 2.57 -11.31
C ALA A 100 18.48 2.71 -12.06
N GLU A 101 19.42 1.81 -11.81
CA GLU A 101 20.71 1.77 -12.51
C GLU A 101 20.52 1.52 -14.01
N LYS A 102 19.70 0.54 -14.39
CA LYS A 102 19.34 0.27 -15.80
C LYS A 102 18.70 1.47 -16.49
N ALA A 103 17.85 2.20 -15.77
CA ALA A 103 17.19 3.41 -16.27
C ALA A 103 18.11 4.65 -16.29
N GLY A 104 19.34 4.56 -15.75
CA GLY A 104 20.24 5.70 -15.61
C GLY A 104 19.78 6.75 -14.61
N ILE A 105 18.80 6.43 -13.76
CA ILE A 105 18.21 7.35 -12.79
C ILE A 105 19.02 7.30 -11.49
N LYS A 106 19.62 8.44 -11.13
CA LYS A 106 20.40 8.61 -9.89
C LYS A 106 19.65 9.44 -8.86
N GLY A 107 20.03 9.27 -7.59
CA GLY A 107 19.58 10.13 -6.48
C GLY A 107 18.20 9.81 -5.93
N ILE A 108 17.63 8.64 -6.26
CA ILE A 108 16.40 8.15 -5.65
C ILE A 108 16.71 7.63 -4.24
N LYS A 109 15.94 8.08 -3.27
CA LYS A 109 16.01 7.67 -1.86
C LYS A 109 14.90 6.66 -1.57
N VAL A 110 15.30 5.48 -1.10
CA VAL A 110 14.35 4.41 -0.73
C VAL A 110 14.38 4.21 0.78
N GLY A 111 13.25 4.44 1.43
CA GLY A 111 13.00 4.08 2.83
C GLY A 111 12.46 2.65 2.91
N VAL A 112 12.93 1.87 3.88
CA VAL A 112 12.47 0.50 4.09
C VAL A 112 11.94 0.36 5.52
N VAL A 113 10.67 0.03 5.65
CA VAL A 113 10.01 -0.26 6.93
C VAL A 113 10.09 -1.76 7.19
N ILE A 114 10.60 -2.11 8.36
CA ILE A 114 10.78 -3.48 8.85
C ILE A 114 10.25 -3.59 10.28
N GLY A 115 10.12 -4.82 10.79
CA GLY A 115 9.68 -5.09 12.17
C GLY A 115 8.29 -5.72 12.26
N ASP A 116 7.66 -5.99 11.11
CA ASP A 116 6.41 -6.73 11.04
C ASP A 116 6.60 -8.23 11.34
N ASN A 117 7.74 -8.82 10.96
CA ASN A 117 8.02 -10.24 11.20
C ASN A 117 8.32 -10.53 12.69
N ILE A 118 7.39 -11.23 13.34
CA ILE A 118 7.48 -11.66 14.74
C ILE A 118 7.69 -13.18 14.90
N LEU A 119 8.10 -13.88 13.83
CA LEU A 119 8.30 -15.34 13.86
C LEU A 119 9.24 -15.79 14.99
N HIS A 120 10.28 -15.00 15.26
CA HIS A 120 11.25 -15.29 16.32
C HIS A 120 10.74 -14.95 17.73
N ASP A 121 9.64 -14.19 17.83
CA ASP A 121 9.03 -13.79 19.10
C ASP A 121 7.95 -14.76 19.58
N ILE A 122 7.51 -15.72 18.76
CA ILE A 122 6.40 -16.64 19.09
C ILE A 122 6.62 -17.35 20.43
N ASP A 123 7.81 -17.94 20.64
CA ASP A 123 8.13 -18.67 21.87
C ASP A 123 8.13 -17.75 23.10
N ARG A 124 8.63 -16.52 22.92
CA ARG A 124 8.65 -15.49 23.96
C ARG A 124 7.24 -15.02 24.32
N LEU A 125 6.38 -14.80 23.32
CA LEU A 125 5.00 -14.37 23.50
C LEU A 125 4.18 -15.45 24.20
N ASN A 126 4.33 -16.70 23.78
CA ASN A 126 3.64 -17.81 24.43
C ASN A 126 4.09 -18.01 25.88
N ALA A 127 5.40 -17.94 26.16
CA ALA A 127 5.92 -17.98 27.54
C ALA A 127 5.43 -16.81 28.41
N ALA A 128 5.06 -15.68 27.79
CA ALA A 128 4.45 -14.53 28.48
C ALA A 128 2.93 -14.68 28.70
N GLY A 129 2.35 -15.84 28.38
CA GLY A 129 0.91 -16.11 28.56
C GLY A 129 0.04 -15.59 27.42
N ILE A 130 0.63 -15.34 26.24
CA ILE A 130 -0.11 -14.96 25.02
C ILE A 130 -0.19 -16.20 24.14
N PRO A 131 -1.26 -17.01 24.21
CA PRO A 131 -1.31 -18.33 23.58
C PRO A 131 -1.40 -18.27 22.04
N LEU A 132 -1.64 -17.08 21.48
CA LEU A 132 -1.85 -16.85 20.04
C LEU A 132 -2.84 -17.87 19.45
N SER A 133 -3.92 -18.14 20.18
CA SER A 133 -4.89 -19.17 19.85
C SER A 133 -5.52 -18.95 18.48
N ASN A 134 -5.76 -20.04 17.78
CA ASN A 134 -6.52 -20.01 16.54
C ASN A 134 -7.91 -19.37 16.77
N MET A 135 -8.30 -18.41 15.92
CA MET A 135 -9.55 -17.65 16.09
C MET A 135 -10.82 -18.50 15.91
N GLU A 136 -10.74 -19.61 15.17
CA GLU A 136 -11.87 -20.50 14.89
C GLU A 136 -11.95 -21.67 15.87
N THR A 137 -10.81 -22.31 16.17
CA THR A 137 -10.77 -23.53 16.99
C THR A 137 -10.42 -23.28 18.46
N GLY A 138 -9.82 -22.13 18.77
CA GLY A 138 -9.30 -21.82 20.11
C GLY A 138 -8.02 -22.59 20.49
N GLU A 139 -7.52 -23.47 19.60
CA GLU A 139 -6.32 -24.27 19.85
C GLU A 139 -5.07 -23.39 20.00
N SER A 140 -4.19 -23.75 20.94
CA SER A 140 -2.91 -23.07 21.14
C SER A 140 -2.01 -23.20 19.92
N ILE A 141 -1.22 -22.16 19.66
CA ILE A 141 -0.21 -22.14 18.61
C ILE A 141 0.87 -23.22 18.80
N ASP A 142 1.06 -23.71 20.03
CA ASP A 142 2.04 -24.76 20.36
C ASP A 142 1.88 -26.03 19.53
N GLY A 143 0.63 -26.42 19.24
CA GLY A 143 0.34 -27.63 18.48
C GLY A 143 0.83 -27.60 17.03
N ILE A 144 1.19 -26.41 16.52
CA ILE A 144 1.71 -26.21 15.16
C ILE A 144 3.05 -25.47 15.12
N ARG A 145 3.72 -25.30 16.27
CA ARG A 145 4.87 -24.40 16.42
C ARG A 145 6.00 -24.68 15.42
N ASP A 146 6.31 -25.96 15.21
CA ASP A 146 7.33 -26.45 14.28
C ASP A 146 6.97 -26.27 12.80
N ARG A 147 5.68 -26.04 12.51
CA ARG A 147 5.13 -25.83 11.17
C ARG A 147 4.91 -24.36 10.81
N ILE A 148 5.13 -23.42 11.73
CA ILE A 148 4.94 -21.99 11.46
C ILE A 148 6.03 -21.50 10.53
N VAL A 149 5.64 -21.03 9.35
CA VAL A 149 6.55 -20.51 8.32
C VAL A 149 6.65 -18.99 8.30
N SER A 150 5.62 -18.30 8.82
CA SER A 150 5.52 -16.84 8.87
C SER A 150 4.65 -16.41 10.04
N ALA A 151 5.02 -15.32 10.69
CA ALA A 151 4.18 -14.63 11.65
C ALA A 151 4.46 -13.12 11.53
N ASN A 152 3.43 -12.34 11.23
CA ASN A 152 3.58 -10.92 10.93
C ASN A 152 2.52 -10.11 11.68
N VAL A 153 2.91 -8.93 12.17
CA VAL A 153 1.98 -7.92 12.69
C VAL A 153 1.67 -6.89 11.61
N TYR A 154 0.49 -6.29 11.67
CA TYR A 154 0.19 -5.13 10.84
C TYR A 154 0.78 -3.89 11.48
N LEU A 155 1.81 -3.33 10.84
CA LEU A 155 2.30 -2.00 11.20
C LEU A 155 1.28 -0.93 10.78
N GLY A 156 1.26 0.20 11.48
CA GLY A 156 0.44 1.36 11.13
C GLY A 156 1.16 2.35 10.20
N ALA A 157 0.61 3.57 10.09
CA ALA A 157 1.16 4.61 9.22
C ALA A 157 2.49 5.24 9.71
N TYR A 158 2.75 5.29 11.02
CA TYR A 158 3.88 6.06 11.57
C TYR A 158 5.28 5.64 11.10
N PRO A 159 5.62 4.34 10.96
CA PRO A 159 6.91 3.96 10.37
C PRO A 159 7.09 4.47 8.93
N ILE A 160 5.99 4.60 8.17
CA ILE A 160 6.01 5.19 6.82
C ILE A 160 6.22 6.70 6.93
N VAL A 161 5.56 7.38 7.87
CA VAL A 161 5.77 8.82 8.15
C VAL A 161 7.24 9.10 8.46
N GLU A 162 7.87 8.30 9.33
CA GLU A 162 9.29 8.45 9.68
C GLU A 162 10.21 8.31 8.44
N ALA A 163 9.90 7.37 7.55
CA ALA A 163 10.63 7.22 6.29
C ALA A 163 10.45 8.45 5.37
N LEU A 164 9.25 9.01 5.29
CA LEU A 164 8.95 10.21 4.50
C LEU A 164 9.66 11.45 5.07
N GLU A 165 9.70 11.61 6.40
CA GLU A 165 10.42 12.68 7.11
C GLU A 165 11.93 12.64 6.87
N LYS A 166 12.50 11.42 6.75
CA LYS A 166 13.89 11.20 6.33
C LYS A 166 14.12 11.47 4.83
N GLY A 167 13.08 11.88 4.11
CA GLY A 167 13.16 12.31 2.72
C GLY A 167 13.15 11.15 1.72
N ALA A 168 12.50 10.03 2.03
CA ALA A 168 12.31 8.95 1.06
C ALA A 168 11.42 9.41 -0.10
N ASP A 169 11.83 9.07 -1.32
CA ASP A 169 11.02 9.18 -2.54
C ASP A 169 10.13 7.94 -2.71
N ILE A 170 10.64 6.79 -2.28
CA ILE A 170 9.94 5.50 -2.30
C ILE A 170 10.02 4.90 -0.91
N VAL A 171 8.87 4.54 -0.32
CA VAL A 171 8.80 3.80 0.94
C VAL A 171 8.30 2.39 0.64
N ILE A 172 9.09 1.40 1.02
CA ILE A 172 8.77 -0.02 0.88
C ILE A 172 8.56 -0.59 2.28
N THR A 173 7.46 -1.29 2.49
CA THR A 173 7.16 -1.97 3.75
C THR A 173 6.90 -3.46 3.52
N GLY A 174 7.00 -4.24 4.60
CA GLY A 174 6.37 -5.56 4.73
C GLY A 174 4.90 -5.41 5.11
N ARG A 175 4.41 -6.22 6.06
CA ARG A 175 3.00 -6.15 6.47
C ARG A 175 2.71 -4.83 7.21
N THR A 176 1.85 -4.02 6.61
CA THR A 176 1.29 -2.80 7.17
C THR A 176 -0.21 -2.81 6.90
N THR A 177 -0.99 -2.02 7.64
CA THR A 177 -2.38 -1.74 7.29
C THR A 177 -2.47 -1.06 5.93
N ASP A 178 -3.36 -1.53 5.07
CA ASP A 178 -3.52 -1.05 3.70
C ASP A 178 -3.88 0.45 3.68
N THR A 179 -4.79 0.85 4.57
CA THR A 179 -5.12 2.26 4.86
C THR A 179 -3.93 3.10 5.32
N GLY A 180 -2.92 2.48 5.94
CA GLY A 180 -1.69 3.15 6.39
C GLY A 180 -0.86 3.73 5.26
N LEU A 181 -0.93 3.12 4.06
CA LEU A 181 -0.26 3.61 2.85
C LEU A 181 -0.82 4.97 2.40
N THR A 182 -2.11 5.22 2.67
CA THR A 182 -2.83 6.47 2.33
C THR A 182 -2.83 7.46 3.50
N LEU A 183 -2.90 6.98 4.74
CA LEU A 183 -2.89 7.82 5.94
C LEU A 183 -1.52 8.48 6.18
N ALA A 184 -0.42 7.77 5.92
CA ALA A 184 0.93 8.28 6.17
C ALA A 184 1.25 9.60 5.43
N PRO A 185 0.94 9.77 4.13
CA PRO A 185 1.06 11.06 3.45
C PRO A 185 0.32 12.21 4.15
N MET A 186 -0.90 11.97 4.64
CA MET A 186 -1.71 13.00 5.30
C MET A 186 -1.07 13.42 6.62
N ILE A 187 -0.65 12.44 7.44
CA ILE A 187 0.07 12.74 8.69
C ILE A 187 1.35 13.52 8.41
N HIS A 188 2.14 13.07 7.44
CA HIS A 188 3.43 13.67 7.10
C HIS A 188 3.30 15.12 6.60
N GLU A 189 2.36 15.39 5.69
CA GLU A 189 2.25 16.69 5.01
C GLU A 189 1.52 17.73 5.87
N PHE A 190 0.57 17.28 6.69
CA PHE A 190 -0.29 18.14 7.51
C PHE A 190 0.16 18.24 8.97
N GLY A 191 1.10 17.40 9.40
CA GLY A 191 1.63 17.39 10.76
C GLY A 191 0.57 17.02 11.80
N TRP A 192 -0.35 16.11 11.46
CA TRP A 192 -1.39 15.68 12.39
C TRP A 192 -0.80 15.01 13.62
N ALA A 193 -1.34 15.34 14.79
CA ALA A 193 -0.88 14.77 16.04
C ALA A 193 -1.35 13.32 16.19
N ALA A 194 -0.64 12.55 17.02
CA ALA A 194 -0.94 11.14 17.21
C ALA A 194 -2.27 10.87 17.93
N ASP A 195 -2.82 11.90 18.54
CA ASP A 195 -4.09 11.94 19.24
C ASP A 195 -5.16 12.83 18.57
N ASP A 196 -4.91 13.30 17.32
CA ASP A 196 -5.92 13.96 16.48
C ASP A 196 -6.92 12.92 15.91
N TRP A 197 -7.66 12.24 16.80
CA TRP A 197 -8.45 11.05 16.45
C TRP A 197 -9.45 11.27 15.31
N ASP A 198 -10.08 12.44 15.24
CA ASP A 198 -11.02 12.76 14.16
C ASP A 198 -10.33 12.79 12.79
N LYS A 199 -9.14 13.40 12.71
CA LYS A 199 -8.37 13.49 11.46
C LYS A 199 -7.78 12.14 11.08
N LEU A 200 -7.23 11.42 12.06
CA LEU A 200 -6.72 10.07 11.86
C LEU A 200 -7.84 9.14 11.36
N SER A 201 -9.05 9.24 11.91
CA SER A 201 -10.21 8.46 11.46
C SER A 201 -10.63 8.82 10.04
N ALA A 202 -10.69 10.12 9.71
CA ALA A 202 -10.99 10.58 8.35
C ALA A 202 -9.95 10.07 7.33
N GLY A 203 -8.66 10.13 7.68
CA GLY A 203 -7.59 9.61 6.83
C GLY A 203 -7.61 8.09 6.69
N THR A 204 -7.97 7.34 7.74
CA THR A 204 -8.19 5.89 7.66
C THR A 204 -9.36 5.54 6.74
N VAL A 205 -10.48 6.27 6.82
CA VAL A 205 -11.64 6.10 5.92
C VAL A 205 -11.22 6.39 4.47
N ALA A 206 -10.46 7.45 4.22
CA ALA A 206 -9.93 7.74 2.90
C ALA A 206 -8.98 6.63 2.40
N GLY A 207 -8.16 6.05 3.29
CA GLY A 207 -7.34 4.89 2.98
C GLY A 207 -8.16 3.69 2.55
N HIS A 208 -9.23 3.39 3.28
CA HIS A 208 -10.14 2.29 2.97
C HIS A 208 -10.89 2.52 1.65
N ILE A 209 -11.12 3.77 1.25
CA ILE A 209 -11.71 4.07 -0.06
C ILE A 209 -10.70 3.86 -1.21
N LEU A 210 -9.40 4.05 -0.96
CA LEU A 210 -8.35 4.01 -1.98
C LEU A 210 -7.73 2.61 -2.19
N GLU A 211 -7.85 1.71 -1.22
CA GLU A 211 -7.45 0.31 -1.38
C GLU A 211 -8.35 -0.44 -2.37
N CYS A 212 -8.04 -1.71 -2.64
CA CYS A 212 -8.78 -2.57 -3.58
C CYS A 212 -8.83 -2.04 -5.03
N GLY A 213 -7.88 -1.19 -5.43
CA GLY A 213 -7.66 -0.78 -6.81
C GLY A 213 -8.77 0.13 -7.33
N GLY A 214 -9.45 -0.27 -8.40
CA GLY A 214 -10.52 0.52 -9.03
C GLY A 214 -11.90 0.44 -8.35
N GLN A 215 -12.02 -0.18 -7.16
CA GLN A 215 -13.34 -0.50 -6.60
C GLN A 215 -14.21 0.74 -6.34
N SER A 216 -13.68 1.77 -5.67
CA SER A 216 -14.41 3.00 -5.38
C SER A 216 -14.68 3.88 -6.61
N SER A 217 -14.05 3.55 -7.75
CA SER A 217 -14.34 4.13 -9.06
C SER A 217 -15.14 3.19 -9.98
N GLY A 218 -15.80 2.17 -9.42
CA GLY A 218 -16.78 1.33 -10.12
C GLY A 218 -16.29 -0.08 -10.49
N GLY A 219 -15.07 -0.46 -10.11
CA GLY A 219 -14.45 -1.73 -10.46
C GLY A 219 -15.14 -2.97 -9.89
N ASN A 220 -15.91 -2.80 -8.81
CA ASN A 220 -16.72 -3.85 -8.18
C ASN A 220 -18.14 -3.36 -7.83
N PHE A 221 -18.71 -2.47 -8.64
CA PHE A 221 -19.99 -1.82 -8.33
C PHE A 221 -21.18 -2.76 -8.53
N LEU A 222 -21.73 -3.33 -7.46
CA LEU A 222 -22.81 -4.34 -7.55
C LEU A 222 -24.17 -3.75 -7.89
N GLY A 223 -24.44 -2.49 -7.52
CA GLY A 223 -25.73 -1.84 -7.76
C GLY A 223 -26.12 -1.81 -9.24
N ASP A 224 -25.25 -1.29 -10.12
CA ASP A 224 -25.47 -1.26 -11.57
C ASP A 224 -24.14 -1.19 -12.35
N TRP A 225 -23.32 -2.24 -12.26
CA TRP A 225 -22.00 -2.27 -12.94
C TRP A 225 -22.07 -2.00 -14.46
N ARG A 226 -23.22 -2.25 -15.11
CA ARG A 226 -23.38 -2.07 -16.56
C ARG A 226 -23.44 -0.60 -16.97
N SER A 227 -23.81 0.30 -16.05
CA SER A 227 -23.78 1.73 -16.31
C SER A 227 -22.41 2.37 -16.09
N VAL A 228 -21.43 1.62 -15.57
CA VAL A 228 -20.06 2.13 -15.39
C VAL A 228 -19.42 2.39 -16.75
N PRO A 229 -19.09 3.66 -17.09
CA PRO A 229 -18.54 4.00 -18.38
C PRO A 229 -17.14 3.38 -18.58
N ASP A 230 -16.89 2.79 -19.75
CA ASP A 230 -15.57 2.29 -20.18
C ASP A 230 -14.81 1.51 -19.08
N LEU A 231 -15.48 0.54 -18.47
CA LEU A 231 -14.94 -0.26 -17.36
C LEU A 231 -13.60 -0.95 -17.70
N ALA A 232 -13.36 -1.27 -18.98
CA ALA A 232 -12.10 -1.86 -19.45
C ALA A 232 -10.89 -0.91 -19.27
N HIS A 233 -11.11 0.40 -19.25
CA HIS A 233 -10.09 1.43 -19.01
C HIS A 233 -10.42 2.26 -17.76
N ILE A 234 -10.88 1.58 -16.71
CA ILE A 234 -11.23 2.20 -15.43
C ILE A 234 -10.09 3.08 -14.90
N GLY A 235 -10.45 4.30 -14.49
CA GLY A 235 -9.53 5.17 -13.75
C GLY A 235 -9.55 4.82 -12.28
N PHE A 236 -8.38 4.58 -11.69
CA PHE A 236 -8.26 4.29 -10.27
C PHE A 236 -8.51 5.56 -9.43
N PRO A 237 -9.04 5.41 -8.21
CA PRO A 237 -9.44 6.53 -7.37
C PRO A 237 -8.23 7.35 -6.91
N ILE A 238 -8.48 8.64 -6.69
CA ILE A 238 -7.56 9.64 -6.15
C ILE A 238 -8.27 10.33 -4.99
N ALA A 239 -7.62 10.41 -3.84
CA ALA A 239 -8.03 11.25 -2.73
C ALA A 239 -7.37 12.62 -2.84
N GLU A 240 -8.16 13.68 -2.98
CA GLU A 240 -7.74 15.06 -2.73
C GLU A 240 -8.01 15.37 -1.26
N ALA A 241 -6.98 15.23 -0.43
CA ALA A 241 -7.06 15.41 1.02
C ALA A 241 -6.65 16.83 1.41
N GLN A 242 -7.35 17.41 2.39
CA GLN A 242 -7.09 18.72 2.96
C GLN A 242 -6.57 18.62 4.40
N GLN A 243 -5.90 19.68 4.86
CA GLN A 243 -5.29 19.73 6.18
C GLN A 243 -6.28 19.51 7.34
N ASP A 244 -7.55 19.87 7.15
CA ASP A 244 -8.62 19.74 8.15
C ASP A 244 -9.23 18.32 8.23
N GLY A 245 -8.79 17.39 7.36
CA GLY A 245 -9.34 16.03 7.26
C GLY A 245 -10.45 15.89 6.21
N THR A 246 -10.84 16.96 5.51
CA THR A 246 -11.76 16.86 4.37
C THR A 246 -11.11 16.11 3.22
N VAL A 247 -11.82 15.15 2.64
CA VAL A 247 -11.35 14.36 1.50
C VAL A 247 -12.38 14.36 0.38
N VAL A 248 -11.93 14.67 -0.84
CA VAL A 248 -12.71 14.48 -2.07
C VAL A 248 -12.14 13.29 -2.83
N ILE A 249 -13.01 12.36 -3.21
CA ILE A 249 -12.62 11.22 -4.04
C ILE A 249 -12.91 11.56 -5.49
N THR A 250 -11.91 11.36 -6.34
CA THR A 250 -11.97 11.64 -7.78
C THR A 250 -11.19 10.58 -8.54
N LYS A 251 -11.00 10.77 -9.84
CA LYS A 251 -10.14 10.00 -10.72
C LYS A 251 -9.62 10.92 -11.82
N HIS A 252 -8.58 10.49 -12.54
CA HIS A 252 -8.10 11.26 -13.70
C HIS A 252 -9.23 11.51 -14.71
N GLU A 253 -9.16 12.67 -15.36
CA GLU A 253 -10.06 12.99 -16.47
C GLU A 253 -9.84 12.03 -17.65
N ASN A 254 -10.86 11.86 -18.48
CA ASN A 254 -10.80 11.03 -19.70
C ASN A 254 -10.43 9.55 -19.45
N THR A 255 -10.73 9.02 -18.26
CA THR A 255 -10.70 7.58 -17.97
C THR A 255 -12.11 7.03 -17.84
N GLY A 256 -12.27 5.72 -17.97
CA GLY A 256 -13.48 5.02 -17.55
C GLY A 256 -13.68 5.04 -16.04
N GLY A 257 -14.70 4.31 -15.59
CA GLY A 257 -15.12 4.27 -14.19
C GLY A 257 -16.11 5.37 -13.83
N LEU A 258 -16.64 5.26 -12.61
CA LEU A 258 -17.60 6.17 -12.01
C LEU A 258 -17.26 6.35 -10.53
N VAL A 259 -17.06 7.60 -10.10
CA VAL A 259 -17.00 7.94 -8.68
C VAL A 259 -18.34 8.57 -8.29
N SER A 260 -19.04 7.92 -7.37
CA SER A 260 -20.38 8.34 -6.94
C SER A 260 -20.65 7.89 -5.50
N VAL A 261 -21.66 8.47 -4.85
CA VAL A 261 -22.04 8.05 -3.49
C VAL A 261 -22.28 6.53 -3.37
N PRO A 262 -22.98 5.86 -4.32
CA PRO A 262 -23.09 4.39 -4.30
C PRO A 262 -21.76 3.66 -4.36
N THR A 263 -20.84 4.02 -5.28
CA THR A 263 -19.55 3.32 -5.41
C THR A 263 -18.67 3.51 -4.18
N ILE A 264 -18.70 4.70 -3.55
CA ILE A 264 -17.99 4.94 -2.29
C ILE A 264 -18.62 4.13 -1.15
N LYS A 265 -19.94 4.10 -1.03
CA LYS A 265 -20.63 3.34 0.03
C LYS A 265 -20.37 1.85 -0.07
N GLU A 266 -20.35 1.27 -1.27
CA GLU A 266 -20.04 -0.14 -1.44
C GLU A 266 -18.59 -0.49 -1.09
N GLN A 267 -17.64 0.44 -1.28
CA GLN A 267 -16.27 0.22 -0.80
C GLN A 267 -16.17 0.28 0.73
N LEU A 268 -17.01 1.07 1.38
CA LEU A 268 -16.99 1.27 2.85
C LEU A 268 -17.68 0.16 3.66
N LEU A 269 -18.46 -0.72 3.00
CA LEU A 269 -19.31 -1.74 3.63
C LEU A 269 -18.74 -3.14 3.43
#